data_AF-D0NQ87-F1
#
_entry.id   AF-D0NQ87-F1
#
_cell.length_a   1.000
_cell.length_b   1.000
_cell.length_c   1.000
_cell.angle_alpha   90.00
_cell.angle_beta   90.00
_cell.angle_gamma   90.00
#
_symmetry.space_group_name_H-M   'P 1'
#
loop_
_entity.id
_entity.type
_entity.pdbx_description
1 polymer ?
#
loop_
_entity_poly.entity_id
_entity_poly.type
_entity_poly.pdbx_seq_one_letter_code
_entity_poly.pdbx_strand_id
1 'polypeptide(L)'
;MHVYCNINSCPYVGQYGNGLMESSKLFLGRNARTRSLGVVAGENIEAGEVLGEYLGELEHVSMDPSKRPRNTGYRLVMQHRPERPTQPIRVAINAERFRGLMRFVNHSCRPCARFGEVSNRRRTTVVVVTTKTVRKGEEICVDYGSDLWFVCRCGLDDCCHRDIQDQRDP
;
A
#
# COMPACT_ATOMS: atom_id res chain seq x y z
N MET A 1 -9.18 -6.20 14.66
CA MET A 1 -9.37 -6.81 13.33
C MET A 1 -10.41 -5.98 12.60
N HIS A 2 -10.09 -5.43 11.42
CA HIS A 2 -11.05 -4.70 10.59
C HIS A 2 -11.69 -5.68 9.59
N VAL A 3 -13.01 -5.61 9.40
CA VAL A 3 -13.77 -6.61 8.63
C VAL A 3 -14.47 -5.94 7.46
N TYR A 4 -14.35 -6.55 6.28
CA TYR A 4 -15.05 -6.10 5.06
C TYR A 4 -16.06 -7.15 4.59
N CYS A 5 -17.04 -6.71 3.80
CA CYS A 5 -18.11 -7.52 3.23
C CYS A 5 -17.86 -7.83 1.75
N ASN A 6 -18.43 -8.94 1.27
CA ASN A 6 -18.50 -9.30 -0.15
C ASN A 6 -19.86 -9.91 -0.49
N ILE A 7 -20.09 -10.23 -1.77
CA ILE A 7 -21.35 -10.83 -2.26
C ILE A 7 -21.79 -12.08 -1.51
N ASN A 8 -20.84 -12.87 -0.99
CA ASN A 8 -21.10 -14.14 -0.30
C ASN A 8 -21.29 -13.99 1.22
N SER A 9 -21.08 -12.78 1.76
CA SER A 9 -21.08 -12.53 3.21
C SER A 9 -22.00 -11.39 3.63
N CYS A 10 -22.58 -10.66 2.68
CA CYS A 10 -23.48 -9.53 2.96
C CYS A 10 -24.75 -9.63 2.12
N PRO A 11 -25.95 -9.52 2.74
CA PRO A 11 -27.23 -9.52 2.01
C PRO A 11 -27.36 -8.34 1.05
N TYR A 12 -26.55 -7.30 1.23
CA TYR A 12 -26.49 -6.14 0.36
C TYR A 12 -25.34 -6.18 -0.66
N VAL A 13 -24.78 -7.37 -0.92
CA VAL A 13 -23.82 -7.61 -2.01
C VAL A 13 -22.52 -6.77 -1.89
N GLY A 14 -22.22 -6.23 -0.71
CA GLY A 14 -21.07 -5.33 -0.50
C GLY A 14 -21.25 -3.92 -1.07
N GLN A 15 -22.46 -3.53 -1.50
CA GLN A 15 -22.72 -2.22 -2.11
C GLN A 15 -22.87 -1.07 -1.10
N TYR A 16 -23.11 -1.35 0.18
CA TYR A 16 -23.38 -0.34 1.21
C TYR A 16 -22.14 -0.04 2.07
N GLY A 17 -21.07 0.42 1.43
CA GLY A 17 -19.92 1.06 2.10
C GLY A 17 -18.89 0.15 2.77
N ASN A 18 -19.24 -1.11 3.10
CA ASN A 18 -18.27 -2.07 3.67
C ASN A 18 -17.68 -3.06 2.65
N GLY A 19 -17.96 -2.89 1.35
CA GLY A 19 -17.30 -3.62 0.28
C GLY A 19 -15.96 -2.99 -0.10
N LEU A 20 -15.05 -3.79 -0.68
CA LEU A 20 -13.82 -3.26 -1.26
C LEU A 20 -14.05 -2.92 -2.72
N MET A 21 -13.96 -1.64 -3.05
CA MET A 21 -14.03 -1.12 -4.42
C MET A 21 -12.86 -0.15 -4.62
N GLU A 22 -12.27 -0.17 -5.81
CA GLU A 22 -11.28 0.84 -6.19
C GLU A 22 -11.97 2.20 -6.36
N SER A 23 -11.42 3.23 -5.75
CA SER A 23 -11.97 4.57 -5.78
C SER A 23 -11.89 5.17 -7.19
N SER A 24 -13.02 5.66 -7.69
CA SER A 24 -13.09 6.41 -8.96
C SER A 24 -12.43 7.79 -8.88
N LYS A 25 -12.04 8.23 -7.67
CA LYS A 25 -11.42 9.53 -7.40
C LYS A 25 -9.94 9.56 -7.77
N LEU A 26 -9.38 8.50 -8.36
CA LEU A 26 -7.94 8.30 -8.50
C LEU A 26 -7.52 8.12 -9.96
N PHE A 27 -6.33 8.59 -10.29
CA PHE A 27 -5.71 8.37 -11.59
C PHE A 27 -4.18 8.31 -11.49
N LEU A 28 -3.52 7.85 -12.55
CA LEU A 28 -2.06 7.86 -12.63
C LEU A 28 -1.54 9.21 -13.08
N GLY A 29 -0.58 9.75 -12.33
CA GLY A 29 0.11 10.99 -12.65
C GLY A 29 1.62 10.83 -12.53
N ARG A 30 2.37 11.79 -13.08
CA ARG A 30 3.82 11.91 -12.81
C ARG A 30 4.04 13.01 -11.79
N ASN A 31 4.76 12.70 -10.72
CA ASN A 31 5.16 13.68 -9.74
C ASN A 31 6.07 14.73 -10.41
N ALA A 32 5.73 16.02 -10.28
CA ALA A 32 6.45 17.10 -10.94
C ALA A 32 7.91 17.24 -10.47
N ARG A 33 8.19 16.89 -9.20
CA ARG A 33 9.50 16.99 -8.56
C ARG A 33 10.37 15.78 -8.88
N THR A 34 9.88 14.57 -8.60
CA THR A 34 10.66 13.33 -8.71
C THR A 34 10.57 12.67 -10.08
N ARG A 35 9.62 13.11 -10.93
CA ARG A 35 9.25 12.49 -12.21
C ARG A 35 8.77 11.03 -12.09
N SER A 36 8.61 10.51 -10.88
CA SER A 36 8.08 9.17 -10.63
C SER A 36 6.61 9.09 -11.03
N LEU A 37 6.19 7.94 -11.54
CA LEU A 37 4.78 7.62 -11.70
C LEU A 37 4.17 7.37 -10.32
N GLY A 38 2.98 7.90 -10.06
CA GLY A 38 2.27 7.76 -8.79
C GLY A 38 0.76 7.85 -8.95
N VAL A 39 0.04 7.62 -7.86
CA VAL A 39 -1.42 7.76 -7.80
C VAL A 39 -1.78 9.17 -7.33
N VAL A 40 -2.70 9.83 -8.02
CA VAL A 40 -3.09 11.22 -7.75
C VAL A 40 -4.59 11.31 -7.52
N ALA A 41 -5.00 12.19 -6.61
CA ALA A 41 -6.40 12.48 -6.34
C ALA A 41 -7.02 13.36 -7.45
N GLY A 42 -8.09 12.87 -8.10
CA GLY A 42 -8.91 13.58 -9.11
C GLY A 42 -9.91 14.56 -8.53
N GLU A 43 -10.21 14.42 -7.25
CA GLU A 43 -11.11 15.27 -6.46
C GLU A 43 -10.64 15.26 -5.00
N ASN A 44 -11.34 15.98 -4.12
CA ASN A 44 -11.02 15.95 -2.70
C ASN A 44 -11.43 14.61 -2.09
N ILE A 45 -10.57 14.08 -1.22
CA ILE A 45 -10.77 12.80 -0.53
C ILE A 45 -10.66 13.08 0.97
N GLU A 46 -11.67 12.68 1.74
CA GLU A 46 -11.68 12.86 3.18
C GLU A 46 -10.77 11.86 3.89
N ALA A 47 -10.45 12.15 5.15
CA ALA A 47 -9.73 11.22 6.01
C ALA A 47 -10.57 9.95 6.28
N GLY A 48 -9.93 8.78 6.28
CA GLY A 48 -10.57 7.50 6.54
C GLY A 48 -11.23 6.83 5.33
N GLU A 49 -11.14 7.43 4.14
CA GLU A 49 -11.63 6.82 2.90
C GLU A 49 -10.74 5.64 2.47
N VAL A 50 -11.35 4.49 2.18
CA VAL A 50 -10.68 3.34 1.57
C VAL A 50 -10.56 3.59 0.06
N LEU A 51 -9.32 3.61 -0.41
CA LEU A 51 -8.98 3.94 -1.79
C LEU A 51 -9.01 2.72 -2.73
N GLY A 52 -8.71 1.54 -2.20
CA GLY A 52 -8.68 0.30 -2.96
C GLY A 52 -7.89 -0.80 -2.26
N GLU A 53 -8.01 -2.01 -2.79
CA GLU A 53 -7.24 -3.18 -2.36
C GLU A 53 -5.85 -3.18 -3.03
N TYR A 54 -4.81 -3.50 -2.27
CA TYR A 54 -3.48 -3.77 -2.81
C TYR A 54 -3.45 -5.21 -3.34
N LEU A 55 -3.94 -5.38 -4.56
CA LEU A 55 -4.12 -6.70 -5.19
C LEU A 55 -2.78 -7.33 -5.57
N GLY A 56 -2.61 -8.62 -5.24
CA GLY A 56 -1.41 -9.37 -5.60
C GLY A 56 -1.49 -10.86 -5.25
N GLU A 57 -0.45 -11.59 -5.68
CA GLU A 57 -0.22 -12.98 -5.29
C GLU A 57 0.30 -13.03 -3.85
N LEU A 58 -0.26 -13.94 -3.04
CA LEU A 58 0.28 -14.22 -1.70
C LEU A 58 1.48 -15.14 -1.81
N GLU A 59 2.60 -14.73 -1.21
CA GLU A 59 3.84 -15.49 -1.14
C GLU A 59 4.36 -15.58 0.30
N HIS A 60 5.07 -16.66 0.59
CA HIS A 60 5.82 -16.80 1.84
C HIS A 60 7.22 -16.23 1.65
N VAL A 61 7.63 -15.32 2.52
CA VAL A 61 8.98 -14.74 2.55
C VAL A 61 9.65 -15.01 3.89
N SER A 62 10.98 -15.01 3.92
CA SER A 62 11.72 -15.19 5.17
C SER A 62 11.38 -14.09 6.18
N MET A 63 11.35 -14.39 7.48
CA MET A 63 11.32 -13.34 8.50
C MET A 63 12.56 -12.44 8.45
N ASP A 64 13.71 -12.99 8.06
CA ASP A 64 14.98 -12.29 7.90
C ASP A 64 15.01 -11.51 6.58
N PRO A 65 14.98 -10.16 6.60
CA PRO A 65 14.96 -9.36 5.37
C PRO A 65 16.13 -9.65 4.42
N SER A 66 17.32 -10.00 4.96
CA SER A 66 18.51 -10.30 4.16
C SER A 66 18.37 -11.56 3.31
N LYS A 67 17.43 -12.45 3.67
CA LYS A 67 17.15 -13.71 2.96
C LYS A 67 15.97 -13.60 2.01
N ARG A 68 15.34 -12.44 1.89
CA ARG A 68 14.20 -12.24 0.99
C ARG A 68 14.69 -11.94 -0.43
N PRO A 69 13.92 -12.32 -1.47
CA PRO A 69 14.17 -11.84 -2.81
C PRO A 69 14.18 -10.30 -2.84
N ARG A 70 15.04 -9.71 -3.67
CA ARG A 70 15.05 -8.26 -3.87
C ARG A 70 13.66 -7.79 -4.29
N ASN A 71 13.15 -6.76 -3.64
CA ASN A 71 11.87 -6.17 -4.00
C ASN A 71 12.03 -5.35 -5.28
N THR A 72 11.26 -5.68 -6.32
CA THR A 72 11.29 -4.98 -7.62
C THR A 72 10.36 -3.76 -7.65
N GLY A 73 9.68 -3.44 -6.55
CA GLY A 73 8.81 -2.28 -6.43
C GLY A 73 7.39 -2.60 -5.95
N TYR A 74 6.98 -3.87 -6.01
CA TYR A 74 5.56 -4.26 -5.92
C TYR A 74 5.25 -5.27 -4.83
N ARG A 75 6.23 -5.56 -3.96
CA ARG A 75 6.05 -6.50 -2.86
C ARG A 75 5.76 -5.77 -1.56
N LEU A 76 4.69 -6.17 -0.88
CA LEU A 76 4.25 -5.62 0.40
C LEU A 76 4.18 -6.73 1.44
N VAL A 77 4.99 -6.64 2.49
CA VAL A 77 4.98 -7.63 3.58
C VAL A 77 3.83 -7.32 4.54
N MET A 78 2.97 -8.31 4.78
CA MET A 78 1.83 -8.19 5.69
C MET A 78 2.31 -8.14 7.13
N GLN A 79 1.68 -7.28 7.94
CA GLN A 79 1.84 -7.19 9.39
C GLN A 79 1.34 -8.47 10.07
N HIS A 80 0.20 -9.01 9.65
CA HIS A 80 -0.30 -10.28 10.19
C HIS A 80 0.69 -11.41 9.92
N ARG A 81 0.91 -12.25 10.93
CA ARG A 81 1.80 -13.40 10.87
C ARG A 81 0.99 -14.67 10.78
N PRO A 82 1.48 -15.72 10.09
CA PRO A 82 0.85 -17.03 10.17
C PRO A 82 0.69 -17.47 11.63
N GLU A 83 -0.48 -17.98 12.01
CA GLU A 83 -0.78 -18.32 13.41
C GLU A 83 0.09 -19.47 13.95
N ARG A 84 0.47 -20.42 13.09
CA ARG A 84 1.30 -21.60 13.44
C ARG A 84 2.34 -21.86 12.36
N PRO A 85 3.38 -21.02 12.25
CA PRO A 85 4.39 -21.19 11.23
C PRO A 85 5.32 -22.36 11.61
N THR A 86 5.53 -23.30 10.69
CA THR A 86 6.51 -24.39 10.85
C THR A 86 7.95 -23.94 10.58
N GLN A 87 8.13 -22.75 10.00
CA GLN A 87 9.40 -22.12 9.64
C GLN A 87 9.33 -20.61 9.91
N PRO A 88 10.45 -19.88 10.07
CA PRO A 88 10.43 -18.44 10.31
C PRO A 88 10.05 -17.64 9.05
N ILE A 89 8.75 -17.62 8.72
CA ILE A 89 8.19 -16.99 7.52
C ILE A 89 7.22 -15.83 7.83
N ARG A 90 7.03 -14.96 6.85
CA ARG A 90 5.98 -13.94 6.76
C ARG A 90 5.18 -14.14 5.48
N VAL A 91 4.01 -13.52 5.40
CA VAL A 91 3.24 -13.42 4.16
C VAL A 91 3.53 -12.07 3.52
N ALA A 92 3.75 -12.07 2.21
CA ALA A 92 3.81 -10.86 1.41
C ALA A 92 2.82 -10.93 0.25
N ILE A 93 2.41 -9.76 -0.24
CA ILE A 93 1.60 -9.59 -1.44
C ILE A 93 2.53 -9.11 -2.55
N ASN A 94 2.60 -9.82 -3.67
CA ASN A 94 3.31 -9.39 -4.88
C ASN A 94 2.31 -8.87 -5.93
N ALA A 95 2.30 -7.57 -6.15
CA ALA A 95 1.41 -6.88 -7.09
C ALA A 95 1.99 -6.71 -8.50
N GLU A 96 3.16 -7.30 -8.81
CA GLU A 96 3.89 -7.06 -10.06
C GLU A 96 3.04 -7.35 -11.31
N ARG A 97 2.26 -8.45 -11.29
CA ARG A 97 1.43 -8.89 -12.42
C ARG A 97 -0.04 -8.50 -12.28
N PHE A 98 -0.39 -7.79 -11.22
CA PHE A 98 -1.78 -7.47 -10.90
C PHE A 98 -2.16 -6.09 -11.43
N ARG A 99 -3.46 -5.95 -11.71
CA ARG A 99 -4.09 -4.70 -12.11
C ARG A 99 -4.54 -3.94 -10.85
N GLY A 100 -4.71 -2.63 -10.98
CA GLY A 100 -5.11 -1.74 -9.89
C GLY A 100 -4.11 -0.62 -9.66
N LEU A 101 -4.60 0.53 -9.23
CA LEU A 101 -3.82 1.73 -8.98
C LEU A 101 -2.95 1.60 -7.72
N MET A 102 -3.38 0.80 -6.74
CA MET A 102 -2.72 0.72 -5.43
C MET A 102 -1.25 0.27 -5.51
N ARG A 103 -0.86 -0.50 -6.55
CA ARG A 103 0.54 -0.90 -6.79
C ARG A 103 1.48 0.25 -7.17
N PHE A 104 0.93 1.42 -7.50
CA PHE A 104 1.67 2.63 -7.88
C PHE A 104 1.64 3.71 -6.79
N VAL A 105 1.05 3.45 -5.63
CA VAL A 105 1.06 4.37 -4.50
C VAL A 105 2.48 4.48 -3.99
N ASN A 106 3.07 5.67 -4.00
CA ASN A 106 4.48 5.85 -3.65
C ASN A 106 4.69 5.97 -2.14
N HIS A 107 5.96 5.87 -1.74
CA HIS A 107 6.38 6.17 -0.37
C HIS A 107 6.56 7.68 -0.15
N SER A 108 6.17 8.15 1.05
CA SER A 108 6.56 9.46 1.58
C SER A 108 6.78 9.36 3.09
N CYS A 109 7.77 10.07 3.62
CA CYS A 109 7.98 10.19 5.07
C CYS A 109 6.89 11.04 5.76
N ARG A 110 6.10 11.79 4.99
CA ARG A 110 4.90 12.51 5.47
C ARG A 110 3.66 12.04 4.70
N PRO A 111 3.26 10.76 4.87
CA PRO A 111 2.22 10.15 4.05
C PRO A 111 0.84 10.77 4.29
N CYS A 112 -0.07 10.55 3.35
CA CYS A 112 -1.49 10.91 3.47
C CYS A 112 -2.43 9.71 3.56
N ALA A 113 -1.88 8.51 3.37
CA ALA A 113 -2.56 7.26 3.53
C ALA A 113 -1.69 6.25 4.27
N ARG A 114 -2.28 5.13 4.65
CA ARG A 114 -1.57 3.97 5.21
C ARG A 114 -2.08 2.69 4.58
N PHE A 115 -1.27 1.64 4.69
CA PHE A 115 -1.78 0.29 4.52
C PHE A 115 -2.64 -0.11 5.73
N GLY A 116 -3.74 -0.80 5.46
CA GLY A 116 -4.63 -1.36 6.47
C GLY A 116 -4.99 -2.80 6.14
N GLU A 117 -4.74 -3.71 7.08
CA GLU A 117 -5.19 -5.09 6.92
C GLU A 117 -6.65 -5.26 7.29
N VAL A 118 -7.40 -5.86 6.37
CA VAL A 118 -8.82 -6.16 6.51
C VAL A 118 -9.05 -7.63 6.21
N SER A 119 -10.03 -8.22 6.90
CA SER A 119 -10.34 -9.64 6.76
C SER A 119 -11.80 -9.87 6.40
N ASN A 120 -12.06 -10.88 5.59
CA ASN A 120 -13.37 -11.46 5.36
C ASN A 120 -13.24 -12.97 5.55
N ARG A 121 -13.79 -13.47 6.66
CA ARG A 121 -13.67 -14.87 7.08
C ARG A 121 -12.19 -15.30 7.12
N ARG A 122 -11.78 -16.21 6.22
CA ARG A 122 -10.42 -16.77 6.15
C ARG A 122 -9.49 -15.99 5.20
N ARG A 123 -9.99 -14.94 4.54
CA ARG A 123 -9.19 -14.11 3.63
C ARG A 123 -8.79 -12.83 4.36
N THR A 124 -7.49 -12.59 4.49
CA THR A 124 -6.92 -11.30 4.90
C THR A 124 -6.29 -10.65 3.68
N THR A 125 -6.51 -9.35 3.51
CA THR A 125 -5.92 -8.55 2.44
C THR A 125 -5.51 -7.18 2.97
N VAL A 126 -4.83 -6.39 2.15
CA VAL A 126 -4.39 -5.04 2.48
C VAL A 126 -5.13 -4.03 1.62
N VAL A 127 -5.62 -2.95 2.24
CA VAL A 127 -6.17 -1.79 1.57
C VAL A 127 -5.29 -0.56 1.79
N VAL A 128 -5.42 0.43 0.91
CA VAL A 128 -4.90 1.78 1.15
C VAL A 128 -6.03 2.63 1.70
N VAL A 129 -5.81 3.28 2.84
CA VAL A 129 -6.81 4.13 3.50
C VAL A 129 -6.19 5.49 3.85
N THR A 130 -6.89 6.58 3.54
CA THR A 130 -6.42 7.93 3.86
C THR A 130 -6.40 8.16 5.38
N THR A 131 -5.40 8.88 5.86
CA THR A 131 -5.25 9.24 7.28
C THR A 131 -5.56 10.71 7.55
N LYS A 132 -5.62 11.52 6.49
CA LYS A 132 -5.97 12.94 6.48
C LYS A 132 -6.68 13.26 5.18
N THR A 133 -7.36 14.41 5.13
CA THR A 133 -7.95 14.91 3.88
C THR A 133 -6.84 15.14 2.84
N VAL A 134 -7.11 14.71 1.61
CA VAL A 134 -6.25 14.87 0.43
C VAL A 134 -6.97 15.75 -0.58
N ARG A 135 -6.29 16.79 -1.06
CA ARG A 135 -6.86 17.72 -2.04
C ARG A 135 -6.71 17.18 -3.45
N LYS A 136 -7.61 17.59 -4.35
CA LYS A 136 -7.46 17.36 -5.78
C LYS A 136 -6.06 17.76 -6.28
N GLY A 137 -5.42 16.86 -7.00
CA GLY A 137 -4.08 17.03 -7.57
C GLY A 137 -2.93 16.60 -6.67
N GLU A 138 -3.19 16.28 -5.39
CA GLU A 138 -2.17 15.74 -4.49
C GLU A 138 -1.91 14.26 -4.77
N GLU A 139 -0.65 13.85 -4.60
CA GLU A 139 -0.24 12.46 -4.73
C GLU A 139 -0.65 11.67 -3.48
N ILE A 140 -1.18 10.47 -3.69
CA ILE A 140 -1.42 9.49 -2.64
C ILE A 140 -0.10 8.82 -2.31
N CYS A 141 0.37 9.04 -1.08
CA CYS A 141 1.58 8.42 -0.56
C CYS A 141 1.33 7.72 0.77
N VAL A 142 2.06 6.64 1.01
CA VAL A 142 2.02 5.83 2.23
C VAL A 142 3.41 5.71 2.86
N ASP A 143 3.46 5.30 4.12
CA ASP A 143 4.71 4.86 4.73
C ASP A 143 4.92 3.36 4.46
N TYR A 144 6.09 3.00 3.91
CA TYR A 144 6.47 1.60 3.66
C TYR A 144 7.16 0.97 4.89
N GLY A 145 7.43 1.76 5.93
CA GLY A 145 8.18 1.36 7.10
C GLY A 145 9.69 1.33 6.82
N SER A 146 10.43 0.66 7.71
CA SER A 146 11.90 0.67 7.72
C SER A 146 12.56 -0.31 6.74
N ASP A 147 11.78 -1.18 6.10
CA ASP A 147 12.28 -2.25 5.22
C ASP A 147 12.30 -1.79 3.75
N LEU A 148 12.89 -0.62 3.51
CA LEU A 148 12.99 0.01 2.19
C LEU A 148 14.09 -0.63 1.35
N TRP A 149 13.78 -0.99 0.11
CA TRP A 149 14.72 -1.53 -0.88
C TRP A 149 15.30 -0.45 -1.81
N PHE A 150 15.08 0.82 -1.49
CA PHE A 150 15.50 1.99 -2.26
C PHE A 150 15.78 3.17 -1.34
N VAL A 151 16.47 4.16 -1.86
CA VAL A 151 16.67 5.42 -1.15
C VAL A 151 15.41 6.29 -1.27
N CYS A 152 14.75 6.64 -0.16
CA CYS A 152 13.61 7.56 -0.17
C CYS A 152 14.02 8.94 -0.70
N ARG A 153 13.39 9.37 -1.80
CA ARG A 153 13.61 10.66 -2.48
C ARG A 153 12.40 11.58 -2.41
N CYS A 154 11.65 11.55 -1.31
CA CYS A 154 10.46 12.40 -1.14
C CYS A 154 10.80 13.91 -1.07
N GLY A 155 12.07 14.27 -0.83
CA GLY A 155 12.56 15.64 -0.78
C GLY A 155 11.94 16.48 0.34
N LEU A 156 11.56 15.85 1.45
CA LEU A 156 11.10 16.51 2.66
C LEU A 156 12.27 16.67 3.66
N ASP A 157 12.25 17.73 4.45
CA ASP A 157 13.31 18.03 5.44
C ASP A 157 13.43 16.99 6.56
N ASP A 158 12.35 16.25 6.80
CA ASP A 158 12.23 15.15 7.77
C ASP A 158 12.28 13.77 7.10
N CYS A 159 12.80 13.69 5.87
CA CYS A 159 12.99 12.42 5.17
C CYS A 159 13.92 11.48 5.95
N CYS A 160 13.54 10.20 6.10
CA CYS A 160 14.38 9.18 6.75
C CYS A 160 15.73 8.98 6.07
N HIS A 161 15.83 9.27 4.76
CA HIS A 161 17.04 9.17 3.96
C HIS A 161 17.53 10.55 3.48
N ARG A 162 17.21 11.64 4.20
CA ARG A 162 17.55 13.01 3.80
C ARG A 162 19.01 13.18 3.37
N ASP A 163 19.94 12.61 4.13
CA ASP A 163 21.37 12.83 3.95
C ASP A 163 22.00 11.90 2.90
N ILE A 164 21.22 11.03 2.26
CA ILE A 164 21.69 10.05 1.27
C ILE A 164 20.87 10.02 -0.02
N GLN A 165 20.02 11.03 -0.29
CA GLN A 165 19.09 11.04 -1.44
C GLN A 165 19.77 11.03 -2.82
N ASP A 166 21.04 11.44 -2.87
CA ASP A 166 21.92 11.44 -4.03
C ASP A 166 22.58 10.06 -4.29
N GLN A 167 22.53 9.15 -3.32
CA GLN A 167 23.08 7.81 -3.45
C GLN A 167 22.22 6.92 -4.35
N ARG A 168 22.83 5.87 -4.90
CA ARG A 168 22.11 4.84 -5.68
C ARG A 168 21.30 3.94 -4.74
N ASP A 169 20.23 3.36 -5.28
CA ASP A 169 19.46 2.35 -4.52
C ASP A 169 20.32 1.12 -4.22
N PRO A 170 20.18 0.49 -3.03
CA PRO A 170 20.91 -0.72 -2.64
C PRO A 170 20.73 -1.89 -3.61
#